data_AF-A0A7K4MYN3-F1
#
_entry.id   AF-A0A7K4MYN3-F1
#
_cell.length_a   1.000
_cell.length_b   1.000
_cell.length_c   1.000
_cell.angle_alpha   90.00
_cell.angle_beta   90.00
_cell.angle_gamma   90.00
#
_symmetry.space_group_name_H-M   'P 1'
#
loop_
_entity.id
_entity.type
_entity.pdbx_description
1 polymer ?
#
loop_
_entity_poly.entity_id
_entity_poly.type
_entity_poly.pdbx_seq_one_letter_code
_entity_poly.pdbx_strand_id
1 'polypeptide(L)'
;MILIKLGGSIITNKEKPQSARRKTIYNILKQIKRIDEPKILVHGGGSYGHYWSVKYGMHTKPARYNLKGLSVVKNSMIELDKIILDSAAKNRLDTYSLPPTDFMNGNQPIRNKIQKIGEIAKSGLVPVTYGDALWYGQKKSYILSGDVIMTTIGKILKPRLSVFVLDVDGVYSNTKSKKLIYDFKKEKPTISKNKMDVTGGMTRKITEAAKMSKSGLKVFFVNGNRPQRIVDAVSGKKFEGTLFR
;
A
#
# COMPACT_ATOMS: atom_id res chain seq x y z
N MET A 1 10.64 2.47 13.50
CA MET A 1 10.09 2.97 12.23
C MET A 1 9.13 1.95 11.64
N ILE A 2 7.97 2.41 11.17
CA ILE A 2 6.85 1.59 10.68
C ILE A 2 6.58 1.92 9.21
N LEU A 3 6.29 0.91 8.40
CA LEU A 3 5.86 1.09 7.02
C LEU A 3 4.40 0.67 6.88
N ILE A 4 3.52 1.58 6.46
CA ILE A 4 2.07 1.34 6.44
C ILE A 4 1.53 1.54 5.04
N LYS A 5 0.83 0.54 4.52
CA LYS A 5 0.09 0.65 3.27
C LYS A 5 -1.40 0.85 3.50
N LEU A 6 -1.97 1.89 2.91
CA LEU A 6 -3.41 2.05 2.72
C LEU A 6 -3.84 1.38 1.41
N GLY A 7 -4.53 0.23 1.50
CA GLY A 7 -5.02 -0.47 0.31
C GLY A 7 -6.04 0.35 -0.46
N GLY A 8 -5.92 0.43 -1.80
CA GLY A 8 -6.85 1.19 -2.63
C GLY A 8 -8.33 0.79 -2.42
N SER A 9 -8.60 -0.46 -2.09
CA SER A 9 -9.93 -0.99 -1.81
C SER A 9 -10.58 -0.45 -0.53
N ILE A 10 -9.79 -0.12 0.50
CA ILE A 10 -10.30 0.44 1.75
C ILE A 10 -10.44 1.97 1.68
N ILE A 11 -9.63 2.65 0.87
CA ILE A 11 -9.67 4.11 0.74
C ILE A 11 -10.55 4.62 -0.42
N THR A 12 -11.02 3.74 -1.32
CA THR A 12 -11.89 4.11 -2.45
C THR A 12 -13.03 3.11 -2.64
N ASN A 13 -14.06 3.49 -3.39
CA ASN A 13 -15.05 2.56 -3.92
C ASN A 13 -14.61 2.07 -5.31
N LYS A 14 -14.36 0.76 -5.47
CA LYS A 14 -13.95 0.18 -6.76
C LYS A 14 -15.04 0.21 -7.84
N GLU A 15 -16.30 0.23 -7.43
CA GLU A 15 -17.46 0.20 -8.35
C GLU A 15 -17.71 1.58 -8.96
N LYS A 16 -17.21 2.64 -8.32
CA LYS A 16 -17.38 4.02 -8.79
C LYS A 16 -16.02 4.66 -9.09
N PRO A 17 -15.73 5.02 -10.35
CA PRO A 17 -14.50 5.71 -10.72
C PRO A 17 -14.27 6.96 -9.85
N GLN A 18 -13.02 7.21 -9.46
CA GLN A 18 -12.61 8.40 -8.70
C GLN A 18 -13.49 8.69 -7.47
N SER A 19 -13.79 7.64 -6.70
CA SER A 19 -14.67 7.73 -5.53
C SER A 19 -13.91 7.40 -4.25
N ALA A 20 -13.45 8.43 -3.54
CA ALA A 20 -12.72 8.28 -2.29
C ALA A 20 -13.66 8.05 -1.09
N ARG A 21 -13.32 7.11 -0.22
CA ARG A 21 -14.01 6.85 1.06
C ARG A 21 -13.49 7.81 2.13
N ARG A 22 -13.79 9.11 1.99
CA ARG A 22 -13.23 10.20 2.83
C ARG A 22 -13.34 9.95 4.35
N LYS A 23 -14.50 9.49 4.83
CA LYS A 23 -14.72 9.14 6.25
C LYS A 23 -13.81 8.00 6.71
N THR A 24 -13.65 6.96 5.89
CA THR A 24 -12.75 5.83 6.16
C THR A 24 -11.29 6.28 6.20
N ILE A 25 -10.86 7.09 5.22
CA ILE A 25 -9.51 7.67 5.19
C ILE A 25 -9.25 8.47 6.48
N TYR A 26 -10.16 9.37 6.85
CA TYR A 26 -10.06 10.16 8.07
C TYR A 26 -9.91 9.30 9.33
N ASN A 27 -10.76 8.28 9.49
CA ASN A 27 -10.72 7.39 10.65
C ASN A 27 -9.43 6.57 10.73
N ILE A 28 -8.90 6.12 9.59
CA ILE A 28 -7.62 5.41 9.53
C ILE A 28 -6.47 6.35 9.94
N LEU A 29 -6.40 7.55 9.35
CA LEU A 29 -5.35 8.52 9.65
C LEU A 29 -5.40 8.99 11.11
N LYS A 30 -6.59 9.12 11.70
CA LYS A 30 -6.77 9.38 13.14
C LYS A 30 -6.08 8.32 14.01
N GLN A 31 -6.16 7.04 13.64
CA GLN A 31 -5.48 5.96 14.36
C GLN A 31 -3.97 5.98 14.11
N ILE A 32 -3.54 6.25 12.88
CA ILE A 32 -2.12 6.36 12.52
C ILE A 32 -1.43 7.52 13.28
N LYS A 33 -2.13 8.62 13.55
CA LYS A 33 -1.59 9.74 14.34
C LYS A 33 -1.17 9.31 15.75
N ARG A 34 -1.84 8.31 16.34
CA ARG A 34 -1.55 7.79 17.69
C ARG A 34 -0.28 6.93 17.79
N ILE A 35 0.31 6.54 16.65
CA ILE A 35 1.54 5.76 16.63
C ILE A 35 2.72 6.69 16.92
N ASP A 36 3.36 6.54 18.07
CA ASP A 36 4.53 7.35 18.46
C ASP A 36 5.85 6.71 18.00
N GLU A 37 5.98 6.52 16.69
CA GLU A 37 7.20 6.05 16.04
C GLU A 37 7.31 6.68 14.64
N PRO A 38 8.53 6.87 14.10
CA PRO A 38 8.74 7.24 12.71
C PRO A 38 7.94 6.34 11.78
N LYS A 39 7.21 6.90 10.83
CA LYS A 39 6.29 6.13 9.97
C LYS A 39 6.25 6.66 8.55
N ILE A 40 6.13 5.74 7.60
CA ILE A 40 6.01 6.02 6.18
C ILE A 40 4.68 5.45 5.70
N LEU A 41 3.92 6.25 4.97
CA LEU A 41 2.65 5.84 4.37
C LEU A 41 2.81 5.58 2.87
N VAL A 42 2.24 4.47 2.42
CA VAL A 42 2.08 4.13 1.01
C VAL A 42 0.59 3.97 0.74
N HIS A 43 0.01 4.59 -0.27
CA HIS A 43 -1.37 4.28 -0.65
C HIS A 43 -1.49 3.60 -2.01
N GLY A 44 -2.51 2.76 -2.16
CA GLY A 44 -2.89 2.18 -3.45
C GLY A 44 -3.69 3.17 -4.30
N GLY A 45 -3.87 2.85 -5.59
CA GLY A 45 -4.62 3.71 -6.50
C GLY A 45 -6.14 3.54 -6.45
N GLY A 46 -6.65 2.38 -6.02
CA GLY A 46 -8.10 2.18 -5.93
C GLY A 46 -8.84 2.52 -7.23
N SER A 47 -10.01 3.15 -7.15
CA SER A 47 -10.74 3.62 -8.33
C SER A 47 -10.15 4.86 -9.02
N TYR A 48 -9.07 5.43 -8.49
CA TYR A 48 -8.32 6.52 -9.15
C TYR A 48 -7.19 5.99 -10.03
N GLY A 49 -6.49 4.93 -9.63
CA GLY A 49 -5.42 4.34 -10.42
C GLY A 49 -5.88 3.14 -11.24
N HIS A 50 -6.55 2.18 -10.59
CA HIS A 50 -6.88 0.91 -11.21
C HIS A 50 -7.86 1.07 -12.37
N TYR A 51 -8.92 1.86 -12.17
CA TYR A 51 -9.94 2.13 -13.19
C TYR A 51 -9.31 2.64 -14.50
N TRP A 52 -8.53 3.71 -14.43
CA TRP A 52 -7.88 4.29 -15.61
C TRP A 52 -6.82 3.37 -16.20
N SER A 53 -6.03 2.68 -15.36
CA SER A 53 -5.03 1.72 -15.87
C SER A 53 -5.69 0.60 -16.68
N VAL A 54 -6.85 0.09 -16.26
CA VAL A 54 -7.60 -0.93 -17.00
C VAL A 54 -8.19 -0.34 -18.28
N LYS A 55 -8.81 0.84 -18.20
CA LYS A 55 -9.41 1.53 -19.36
C LYS A 55 -8.40 1.83 -20.47
N TYR A 56 -7.14 2.09 -20.11
CA TYR A 56 -6.05 2.34 -21.05
C TYR A 56 -5.15 1.13 -21.31
N GLY A 57 -5.49 -0.06 -20.80
CA GLY A 57 -4.71 -1.28 -21.01
C GLY A 57 -3.29 -1.25 -20.43
N MET A 58 -3.05 -0.45 -19.39
CA MET A 58 -1.76 -0.27 -18.75
C MET A 58 -1.50 -1.34 -17.67
N HIS A 59 -0.28 -1.88 -17.66
CA HIS A 59 0.10 -2.95 -16.74
C HIS A 59 1.46 -2.69 -16.09
N THR A 60 1.89 -3.62 -15.24
CA THR A 60 3.17 -3.54 -14.51
C THR A 60 4.39 -3.80 -15.40
N LYS A 61 4.21 -4.41 -16.59
CA LYS A 61 5.30 -4.66 -17.54
C LYS A 61 5.55 -3.39 -18.35
N PRO A 62 6.81 -2.94 -18.52
CA PRO A 62 7.13 -1.82 -19.39
C PRO A 62 6.70 -2.06 -20.84
N ALA A 63 5.89 -1.15 -21.38
CA ALA A 63 5.46 -1.17 -22.78
C ALA A 63 5.16 0.26 -23.28
N ARG A 64 4.99 0.42 -24.59
CA ARG A 64 4.59 1.69 -25.20
C ARG A 64 3.08 1.92 -25.03
N TYR A 65 2.66 2.22 -23.80
CA TYR A 65 1.27 2.54 -23.51
C TYR A 65 0.87 3.91 -24.07
N ASN A 66 -0.45 4.11 -24.22
CA ASN A 66 -1.04 5.36 -24.69
C ASN A 66 -0.62 6.56 -23.81
N LEU A 67 -0.09 7.62 -24.43
CA LEU A 67 0.42 8.80 -23.73
C LEU A 67 -0.69 9.55 -22.96
N LYS A 68 -1.88 9.66 -23.55
CA LYS A 68 -3.06 10.24 -22.86
C LYS A 68 -3.43 9.40 -21.65
N GLY A 69 -3.41 8.07 -21.78
CA GLY A 69 -3.66 7.15 -20.67
C GLY A 69 -2.68 7.33 -19.51
N LEU A 70 -1.38 7.43 -19.81
CA LEU A 70 -0.35 7.72 -18.81
C LEU A 70 -0.63 9.04 -18.06
N SER A 71 -0.94 10.11 -18.80
CA SER A 71 -1.27 11.42 -18.23
C SER A 71 -2.52 11.38 -17.34
N VAL A 72 -3.59 10.71 -17.81
CA VAL A 72 -4.85 10.57 -17.05
C VAL A 72 -4.64 9.77 -15.75
N VAL A 73 -3.91 8.65 -15.80
CA VAL A 73 -3.61 7.87 -14.60
C VAL A 73 -2.82 8.69 -13.60
N LYS A 74 -1.78 9.41 -14.05
CA LYS A 74 -0.96 10.26 -13.18
C LYS A 74 -1.77 11.33 -12.47
N ASN A 75 -2.56 12.11 -13.22
CA ASN A 75 -3.36 13.19 -12.65
C ASN A 75 -4.38 12.64 -11.64
N SER A 76 -5.05 11.54 -11.98
CA SER A 76 -6.00 10.88 -11.07
C SER A 76 -5.33 10.37 -9.79
N MET A 77 -4.10 9.88 -9.86
CA MET A 77 -3.34 9.47 -8.66
C MET A 77 -2.99 10.66 -7.76
N ILE A 78 -2.63 11.81 -8.35
CA ILE A 78 -2.36 13.06 -7.61
C ILE A 78 -3.64 13.55 -6.90
N GLU A 79 -4.82 13.44 -7.54
CA GLU A 79 -6.10 13.78 -6.90
C GLU A 79 -6.37 12.92 -5.66
N LEU A 80 -6.11 11.61 -5.73
CA LEU A 80 -6.27 10.73 -4.57
C LEU A 80 -5.27 11.06 -3.46
N ASP A 81 -4.01 11.33 -3.81
CA ASP A 81 -2.98 11.74 -2.84
C ASP A 81 -3.40 13.02 -2.12
N LYS A 82 -3.85 14.03 -2.86
CA LYS A 82 -4.36 15.28 -2.29
C LYS A 82 -5.49 15.06 -1.29
N ILE A 83 -6.45 14.18 -1.60
CA ILE A 83 -7.54 13.83 -0.66
C ILE A 83 -7.00 13.22 0.64
N ILE A 84 -5.96 12.40 0.55
CA ILE A 84 -5.32 11.77 1.71
C ILE A 84 -4.54 12.80 2.52
N LEU A 85 -3.76 13.66 1.87
CA LEU A 85 -2.99 14.74 2.50
C LEU A 85 -3.92 15.74 3.22
N ASP A 86 -5.00 16.17 2.58
CA ASP A 86 -6.00 17.07 3.19
C ASP A 86 -6.64 16.41 4.43
N SER A 87 -6.89 15.11 4.38
CA SER A 87 -7.43 14.35 5.51
C SER A 87 -6.40 14.16 6.63
N ALA A 88 -5.11 14.01 6.28
CA ALA A 88 -4.00 13.92 7.21
C ALA A 88 -3.81 15.24 7.97
N ALA A 89 -3.84 16.37 7.26
CA ALA A 89 -3.78 17.70 7.84
C ALA A 89 -4.93 17.94 8.85
N LYS A 90 -6.16 17.51 8.52
CA LYS A 90 -7.30 17.55 9.47
C LYS A 90 -7.09 16.72 10.72
N ASN A 91 -6.28 15.66 10.65
CA ASN A 91 -5.88 14.83 11.78
C ASN A 91 -4.60 15.30 12.47
N ARG A 92 -4.06 16.48 12.11
CA ARG A 92 -2.79 17.02 12.60
C ARG A 92 -1.63 16.03 12.40
N LEU A 93 -1.62 15.36 11.25
CA LEU A 93 -0.55 14.47 10.83
C LEU A 93 0.33 15.21 9.82
N ASP A 94 1.57 15.52 10.20
CA ASP A 94 2.49 16.35 9.43
C ASP A 94 3.09 15.56 8.25
N THR A 95 2.31 15.43 7.18
CA THR A 95 2.67 14.63 6.01
C THR A 95 3.62 15.35 5.06
N TYR A 96 4.53 14.59 4.45
CA TYR A 96 5.45 15.05 3.41
C TYR A 96 5.25 14.18 2.15
N SER A 97 4.59 14.71 1.12
CA SER A 97 4.30 13.96 -0.11
C SER A 97 5.55 13.76 -0.95
N LEU A 98 5.75 12.53 -1.41
CA LEU A 98 6.89 12.06 -2.19
C LEU A 98 6.36 11.16 -3.31
N PRO A 99 6.10 11.70 -4.51
CA PRO A 99 5.73 10.91 -5.66
C PRO A 99 6.79 9.85 -5.98
N PRO A 100 6.43 8.67 -6.51
CA PRO A 100 7.41 7.63 -6.80
C PRO A 100 8.51 8.03 -7.78
N THR A 101 8.29 9.06 -8.60
CA THR A 101 9.30 9.64 -9.51
C THR A 101 10.52 10.19 -8.77
N ASP A 102 10.40 10.50 -7.48
CA ASP A 102 11.49 11.11 -6.70
C ASP A 102 12.54 10.07 -6.27
N PHE A 103 12.16 8.79 -6.25
CA PHE A 103 13.00 7.71 -5.74
C PHE A 103 13.04 6.48 -6.65
N MET A 104 12.45 6.54 -7.84
CA MET A 104 12.49 5.49 -8.86
C MET A 104 13.08 6.03 -10.16
N ASN A 105 14.00 5.28 -10.77
CA ASN A 105 14.49 5.52 -12.12
C ASN A 105 14.15 4.30 -12.99
N GLY A 106 13.24 4.48 -13.95
CA GLY A 106 12.61 3.35 -14.63
C GLY A 106 11.97 2.42 -13.59
N ASN A 107 12.29 1.11 -13.63
CA ASN A 107 11.84 0.15 -12.62
C ASN A 107 12.82 -0.07 -11.46
N GLN A 108 13.88 0.73 -11.35
CA GLN A 108 14.92 0.57 -10.34
C GLN A 108 14.79 1.61 -9.22
N PRO A 109 14.94 1.21 -7.95
CA PRO A 109 14.97 2.15 -6.84
C PRO A 109 16.28 2.94 -6.80
N ILE A 110 16.19 4.24 -6.51
CA ILE A 110 17.34 5.09 -6.22
C ILE A 110 17.59 4.99 -4.71
N ARG A 111 18.54 4.13 -4.31
CA ARG A 111 18.78 3.75 -2.91
C ARG A 111 18.96 4.95 -1.97
N ASN A 112 19.79 5.93 -2.33
CA ASN A 112 20.06 7.09 -1.48
C ASN A 112 18.82 7.97 -1.28
N LYS A 113 17.96 8.08 -2.30
CA LYS A 113 16.68 8.81 -2.17
C LYS A 113 15.75 8.10 -1.20
N ILE A 114 15.67 6.77 -1.26
CA ILE A 114 14.88 5.98 -0.29
C ILE A 114 15.44 6.11 1.13
N GLN A 115 16.76 6.09 1.31
CA GLN A 115 17.39 6.38 2.61
C GLN A 115 16.96 7.74 3.16
N LYS A 116 16.90 8.77 2.28
CA LYS A 116 16.42 10.10 2.66
C LYS A 116 14.96 10.12 3.11
N ILE A 117 14.09 9.28 2.54
CA ILE A 117 12.70 9.09 3.04
C ILE A 117 12.72 8.64 4.50
N GLY A 118 13.62 7.72 4.87
CA GLY A 118 13.78 7.27 6.24
C GLY A 118 14.27 8.37 7.19
N GLU A 119 15.16 9.25 6.73
CA GLU A 119 15.60 10.43 7.49
C GLU A 119 14.46 11.43 7.71
N ILE A 120 13.68 11.71 6.66
CA ILE A 120 12.48 12.56 6.76
C ILE A 120 11.52 11.97 7.80
N ALA A 121 11.26 10.65 7.76
CA ALA A 121 10.40 10.01 8.75
C ALA A 121 10.91 10.15 10.20
N LYS A 122 12.24 10.13 10.39
CA LYS A 122 12.87 10.28 11.72
C LYS A 122 12.86 11.72 12.23
N SER A 123 12.69 12.71 11.36
CA SER A 123 12.59 14.13 11.74
C SER A 123 11.24 14.53 12.36
N GLY A 124 10.24 13.63 12.34
CA GLY A 124 8.89 13.88 12.82
C GLY A 124 7.85 14.04 11.71
N LEU A 125 8.29 14.30 10.48
CA LEU A 125 7.43 14.28 9.30
C LEU A 125 6.98 12.85 8.96
N VAL A 126 5.85 12.73 8.26
CA VAL A 126 5.29 11.47 7.78
C VAL A 126 5.36 11.41 6.25
N PRO A 127 6.40 10.78 5.67
CA PRO A 127 6.46 10.56 4.24
C PRO A 127 5.23 9.84 3.69
N VAL A 128 4.67 10.33 2.59
CA VAL A 128 3.55 9.72 1.87
C VAL A 128 3.94 9.49 0.42
N THR A 129 3.81 8.26 -0.06
CA THR A 129 3.98 7.88 -1.47
C THR A 129 2.82 7.00 -1.92
N TYR A 130 2.71 6.70 -3.21
CA TYR A 130 1.60 5.92 -3.73
C TYR A 130 1.94 5.08 -4.95
N GLY A 131 1.12 4.09 -5.26
CA GLY A 131 1.23 3.40 -6.54
C GLY A 131 0.88 4.35 -7.69
N ASP A 132 1.66 4.34 -8.77
CA ASP A 132 1.55 5.32 -9.85
C ASP A 132 1.94 4.73 -11.22
N ALA A 133 1.63 5.43 -12.31
CA ALA A 133 2.15 5.14 -13.64
C ALA A 133 3.46 5.91 -13.87
N LEU A 134 4.54 5.20 -14.22
CA LEU A 134 5.88 5.77 -14.35
C LEU A 134 6.43 5.62 -15.75
N TRP A 135 7.24 6.59 -16.15
CA TRP A 135 8.06 6.53 -17.34
C TRP A 135 9.19 5.51 -17.17
N TYR A 136 9.43 4.68 -18.19
CA TYR A 136 10.47 3.66 -18.19
C TYR A 136 11.66 4.02 -19.09
N GLY A 137 11.52 5.01 -19.98
CA GLY A 137 12.47 5.29 -21.06
C GLY A 137 12.01 4.70 -22.40
N GLN A 138 12.63 5.14 -23.50
CA GLN A 138 12.39 4.61 -24.86
C GLN A 138 10.89 4.57 -25.28
N LYS A 139 10.12 5.62 -24.93
CA LYS A 139 8.66 5.69 -25.17
C LYS A 139 7.84 4.65 -24.40
N LYS A 140 8.41 3.99 -23.38
CA LYS A 140 7.73 3.00 -22.54
C LYS A 140 7.32 3.60 -21.20
N SER A 141 6.24 3.06 -20.65
CA SER A 141 5.75 3.33 -19.30
C SER A 141 5.24 2.04 -18.65
N TYR A 142 4.95 2.08 -17.35
CA TYR A 142 4.42 0.95 -16.60
C TYR A 142 3.69 1.40 -15.32
N ILE A 143 2.89 0.52 -14.73
CA ILE A 143 2.24 0.72 -13.44
C ILE A 143 3.15 0.19 -12.31
N LEU A 144 3.61 1.09 -11.44
CA LEU A 144 4.26 0.74 -10.18
C LEU A 144 3.20 0.62 -9.08
N SER A 145 2.90 -0.60 -8.64
CA SER A 145 1.92 -0.79 -7.57
C SER A 145 2.49 -0.41 -6.20
N GLY A 146 1.63 0.13 -5.32
CA GLY A 146 2.02 0.37 -3.93
C GLY A 146 2.45 -0.90 -3.17
N ASP A 147 2.05 -2.10 -3.62
CA ASP A 147 2.55 -3.37 -3.02
C ASP A 147 4.06 -3.54 -3.29
N VAL A 148 4.52 -3.19 -4.49
CA VAL A 148 5.94 -3.24 -4.87
C VAL A 148 6.72 -2.15 -4.13
N ILE A 149 6.16 -0.95 -3.99
CA ILE A 149 6.79 0.15 -3.21
C ILE A 149 7.04 -0.30 -1.76
N MET A 150 6.09 -1.00 -1.13
CA MET A 150 6.27 -1.54 0.21
C MET A 150 7.48 -2.47 0.33
N THR A 151 7.63 -3.41 -0.62
CA THR A 151 8.80 -4.31 -0.66
C THR A 151 10.09 -3.54 -0.90
N THR A 152 10.08 -2.59 -1.84
CA THR A 152 11.25 -1.77 -2.19
C THR A 152 11.76 -0.97 -1.00
N ILE A 153 10.88 -0.22 -0.33
CA ILE A 153 11.22 0.55 0.88
C ILE A 153 11.61 -0.39 2.02
N GLY A 154 10.85 -1.47 2.23
CA GLY A 154 11.08 -2.44 3.31
C GLY A 154 12.46 -3.10 3.24
N LYS A 155 12.93 -3.45 2.04
CA LYS A 155 14.27 -4.04 1.83
C LYS A 155 15.41 -3.08 2.11
N ILE A 156 15.25 -1.80 1.78
CA ILE A 156 16.31 -0.79 1.90
C ILE A 156 16.35 -0.22 3.32
N LEU A 157 15.20 0.13 3.88
CA LEU A 157 15.11 0.80 5.17
C LEU A 157 14.99 -0.14 6.37
N LYS A 158 14.62 -1.41 6.14
CA LYS A 158 14.44 -2.43 7.19
C LYS A 158 13.64 -1.90 8.41
N PRO A 159 12.38 -1.47 8.21
CA PRO A 159 11.55 -0.98 9.32
C PRO A 159 11.33 -2.09 10.36
N ARG A 160 10.87 -1.71 11.56
CA ARG A 160 10.58 -2.66 12.64
C ARG A 160 9.47 -3.65 12.26
N LEU A 161 8.44 -3.15 11.59
CA LEU A 161 7.35 -3.93 11.01
C LEU A 161 6.69 -3.18 9.85
N SER A 162 5.88 -3.92 9.09
CA SER A 162 5.07 -3.40 8.00
C SER A 162 3.59 -3.76 8.21
N VAL A 163 2.68 -2.84 7.87
CA VAL A 163 1.23 -3.05 7.96
C VAL A 163 0.58 -2.80 6.62
N PHE A 164 -0.25 -3.72 6.14
CA PHE A 164 -1.15 -3.54 5.01
C PHE A 164 -2.57 -3.40 5.54
N VAL A 165 -3.14 -2.22 5.35
CA VAL A 165 -4.52 -1.89 5.72
C VAL A 165 -5.43 -2.25 4.55
N LEU A 166 -6.35 -3.18 4.79
CA LEU A 166 -7.23 -3.81 3.80
C LEU A 166 -8.70 -3.45 4.05
N ASP A 167 -9.57 -3.82 3.13
CA ASP A 167 -11.03 -3.77 3.26
C ASP A 167 -11.63 -5.07 3.85
N VAL A 168 -10.77 -6.04 4.16
CA VAL A 168 -11.10 -7.35 4.73
C VAL A 168 -10.23 -7.64 5.97
N ASP A 169 -10.53 -8.70 6.73
CA ASP A 169 -9.82 -8.99 7.98
C ASP A 169 -8.38 -9.46 7.79
N GLY A 170 -8.08 -10.09 6.66
CA GLY A 170 -6.76 -10.55 6.31
C GLY A 170 -6.85 -11.53 5.15
N VAL A 171 -6.07 -12.61 5.20
CA VAL A 171 -6.15 -13.70 4.22
C VAL A 171 -7.10 -14.77 4.73
N TYR A 172 -8.15 -15.07 3.96
CA TYR A 172 -9.05 -16.17 4.29
C TYR A 172 -8.61 -17.47 3.62
N SER A 173 -8.61 -18.57 4.38
CA SER A 173 -8.39 -19.92 3.84
C SER A 173 -9.56 -20.39 2.97
N ASN A 174 -10.75 -19.80 3.17
CA ASN A 174 -11.96 -19.98 2.40
C ASN A 174 -12.84 -18.73 2.55
N THR A 175 -13.26 -18.14 1.43
CA THR A 175 -14.11 -16.94 1.38
C THR A 175 -15.50 -17.16 1.95
N LYS A 176 -16.09 -18.35 1.77
CA LYS A 176 -17.46 -18.66 2.21
C LYS A 176 -17.54 -18.76 3.73
N SER A 177 -16.61 -19.47 4.35
CA SER A 177 -16.58 -19.61 5.81
C SER A 177 -15.92 -18.44 6.53
N LYS A 178 -15.31 -17.51 5.79
CA LYS A 178 -14.49 -16.41 6.31
C LYS A 178 -13.47 -16.86 7.36
N LYS A 179 -12.96 -18.09 7.23
CA LYS A 179 -11.94 -18.63 8.14
C LYS A 179 -10.63 -17.89 7.89
N LEU A 180 -10.22 -17.06 8.84
CA LEU A 180 -9.02 -16.24 8.76
C LEU A 180 -7.77 -17.09 9.00
N ILE A 181 -6.73 -16.83 8.22
CA ILE A 181 -5.37 -17.32 8.47
C ILE A 181 -4.70 -16.27 9.36
N TYR A 182 -4.35 -16.65 10.58
CA TYR A 182 -3.72 -15.77 11.56
C TYR A 182 -2.20 -15.72 11.40
N ASP A 183 -1.57 -16.85 11.08
CA ASP A 183 -0.12 -16.93 10.88
C ASP A 183 0.19 -17.72 9.61
N PHE A 184 0.61 -16.98 8.57
CA PHE A 184 0.84 -17.53 7.24
C PHE A 184 1.96 -18.57 7.21
N LYS A 185 2.94 -18.48 8.14
CA LYS A 185 4.06 -19.43 8.24
C LYS A 185 3.64 -20.71 8.96
N LYS A 186 2.86 -20.59 10.05
CA LYS A 186 2.39 -21.74 10.83
C LYS A 186 1.34 -22.56 10.08
N GLU A 187 0.38 -21.88 9.45
CA GLU A 187 -0.76 -22.55 8.82
C GLU A 187 -0.46 -23.09 7.41
N LYS A 188 0.68 -22.68 6.81
CA LYS A 188 1.17 -23.14 5.49
C LYS A 188 0.05 -23.28 4.43
N PRO A 189 -0.73 -22.22 4.17
CA PRO A 189 -1.89 -22.33 3.29
C PRO A 189 -1.48 -22.58 1.83
N THR A 190 -2.17 -23.50 1.15
CA THR A 190 -1.96 -23.75 -0.28
C THR A 190 -2.56 -22.63 -1.12
N ILE A 191 -1.71 -21.83 -1.79
CA ILE A 191 -2.13 -20.74 -2.70
C ILE A 191 -2.72 -21.31 -3.99
N SER A 192 -3.98 -21.74 -3.93
CA SER A 192 -4.78 -22.06 -5.12
C SER A 192 -5.83 -20.98 -5.37
N LYS A 193 -6.02 -20.63 -6.65
CA LYS A 193 -6.98 -19.59 -7.09
C LYS A 193 -8.43 -19.86 -6.66
N ASN A 194 -8.79 -21.12 -6.44
CA ASN A 194 -10.18 -21.53 -6.22
C ASN A 194 -10.53 -21.80 -4.75
N LYS A 195 -9.55 -22.00 -3.84
CA LYS A 195 -9.82 -22.26 -2.41
C LYS A 195 -9.63 -21.04 -1.50
N MET A 196 -8.68 -20.15 -1.79
CA MET A 196 -8.46 -18.94 -1.01
C MET A 196 -9.10 -17.70 -1.64
N ASP A 197 -9.29 -16.63 -0.83
CA ASP A 197 -9.74 -15.30 -1.30
C ASP A 197 -8.67 -14.57 -2.14
N VAL A 198 -8.23 -15.19 -3.22
CA VAL A 198 -7.11 -14.70 -4.02
C VAL A 198 -7.60 -14.05 -5.30
N THR A 199 -8.14 -12.83 -5.17
CA THR A 199 -8.20 -11.90 -6.31
C THR A 199 -6.78 -11.59 -6.80
N GLY A 200 -6.62 -11.16 -8.06
CA GLY A 200 -5.30 -10.76 -8.58
C GLY A 200 -4.61 -9.68 -7.71
N GLY A 201 -5.41 -8.83 -7.04
CA GLY A 201 -4.93 -7.84 -6.09
C GLY A 201 -4.48 -8.42 -4.74
N MET A 202 -5.11 -9.49 -4.25
CA MET A 202 -4.73 -10.19 -3.02
C MET A 202 -3.50 -11.08 -3.24
N THR A 203 -3.43 -11.83 -4.35
CA THR A 203 -2.26 -12.64 -4.70
C THR A 203 -0.98 -11.81 -4.71
N ARG A 204 -1.03 -10.60 -5.28
CA ARG A 204 0.11 -9.68 -5.29
C ARG A 204 0.51 -9.24 -3.87
N LYS A 205 -0.46 -8.92 -3.00
CA LYS A 205 -0.19 -8.56 -1.60
C LYS A 205 0.50 -9.68 -0.85
N ILE A 206 -0.05 -10.89 -0.93
CA ILE A 206 0.53 -12.08 -0.31
C ILE A 206 1.95 -12.32 -0.83
N THR A 207 2.16 -12.19 -2.15
CA THR A 207 3.48 -12.37 -2.77
C THR A 207 4.50 -11.36 -2.25
N GLU A 208 4.13 -10.08 -2.18
CA GLU A 208 5.03 -9.02 -1.68
C GLU A 208 5.26 -9.13 -0.16
N ALA A 209 4.23 -9.43 0.62
CA ALA A 209 4.35 -9.67 2.06
C ALA A 209 5.27 -10.86 2.37
N ALA A 210 5.16 -11.96 1.61
CA ALA A 210 6.04 -13.11 1.75
C ALA A 210 7.50 -12.80 1.35
N LYS A 211 7.74 -11.95 0.34
CA LYS A 211 9.09 -11.47 0.00
C LYS A 211 9.70 -10.65 1.14
N MET A 212 8.90 -9.78 1.74
CA MET A 212 9.30 -8.96 2.89
C MET A 212 9.60 -9.84 4.11
N SER A 213 8.74 -10.80 4.43
CA SER A 213 8.93 -11.69 5.59
C SER A 213 10.14 -12.60 5.47
N LYS A 214 10.47 -13.08 4.25
CA LYS A 214 11.74 -13.80 3.99
C LYS A 214 12.99 -12.97 4.31
N SER A 215 12.88 -11.64 4.36
CA SER A 215 13.97 -10.75 4.76
C SER A 215 13.97 -10.44 6.26
N GLY A 216 13.17 -11.17 7.06
CA GLY A 216 13.03 -10.99 8.51
C GLY A 216 12.02 -9.92 8.95
N LEU A 217 11.33 -9.27 8.02
CA LEU A 217 10.37 -8.22 8.32
C LEU A 217 8.99 -8.78 8.68
N LYS A 218 8.49 -8.49 9.89
CA LYS A 218 7.09 -8.83 10.25
C LYS A 218 6.12 -8.00 9.42
N VAL A 219 5.20 -8.67 8.72
CA VAL A 219 4.16 -8.01 7.92
C VAL A 219 2.78 -8.38 8.43
N PHE A 220 1.96 -7.38 8.70
CA PHE A 220 0.60 -7.53 9.23
C PHE A 220 -0.42 -7.12 8.18
N PHE A 221 -1.45 -7.94 7.96
CA PHE A 221 -2.65 -7.57 7.22
C PHE A 221 -3.77 -7.31 8.21
N VAL A 222 -4.39 -6.13 8.15
CA VAL A 222 -5.43 -5.68 9.08
C VAL A 222 -6.59 -5.01 8.35
N ASN A 223 -7.79 -5.09 8.91
CA ASN A 223 -8.98 -4.44 8.35
C ASN A 223 -9.04 -2.95 8.73
N GLY A 224 -8.98 -2.06 7.74
CA GLY A 224 -9.11 -0.61 7.97
C GLY A 224 -10.52 -0.15 8.30
N ASN A 225 -11.55 -0.99 8.12
CA ASN A 225 -12.89 -0.72 8.65
C ASN A 225 -12.95 -0.83 10.18
N ARG A 226 -11.94 -1.46 10.81
CA ARG A 226 -11.72 -1.51 12.25
C ARG A 226 -10.35 -0.91 12.56
N PRO A 227 -10.17 0.42 12.39
CA PRO A 227 -8.85 1.04 12.28
C PRO A 227 -8.00 0.96 13.56
N GLN A 228 -8.62 0.69 14.72
CA GLN A 228 -7.90 0.39 15.97
C GLN A 228 -6.90 -0.77 15.81
N ARG A 229 -7.21 -1.76 14.96
CA ARG A 229 -6.34 -2.90 14.66
C ARG A 229 -4.98 -2.51 14.09
N ILE A 230 -4.87 -1.32 13.48
CA ILE A 230 -3.59 -0.79 12.99
C ILE A 230 -2.66 -0.52 14.19
N VAL A 231 -3.18 0.14 15.23
CA VAL A 231 -2.42 0.44 16.45
C VAL A 231 -2.12 -0.84 17.24
N ASP A 232 -3.07 -1.78 17.27
CA ASP A 232 -2.89 -3.06 17.97
C ASP A 232 -1.77 -3.89 17.32
N ALA A 233 -1.73 -3.96 15.99
CA ALA A 233 -0.65 -4.62 15.24
C ALA A 233 0.72 -3.95 15.47
N VAL A 234 0.76 -2.62 15.55
CA VAL A 234 2.00 -1.86 15.77
C VAL A 234 2.53 -2.06 17.20
N SER A 235 1.65 -2.04 18.19
CA SER A 235 1.99 -2.17 19.62
C SER A 235 2.33 -3.60 20.06
N GLY A 236 2.13 -4.61 19.21
CA GLY A 236 2.37 -6.01 19.55
C GLY A 236 1.33 -6.59 20.52
N LYS A 237 0.22 -5.88 20.75
CA LYS A 237 -0.95 -6.39 21.45
C LYS A 237 -1.65 -7.47 20.62
N LYS A 238 -2.59 -8.19 21.24
CA LYS A 238 -3.47 -9.12 20.51
C LYS A 238 -4.17 -8.35 19.38
N PHE A 239 -3.85 -8.69 18.15
CA PHE A 239 -4.45 -8.10 16.95
C PHE A 239 -5.27 -9.17 16.22
N GLU A 240 -6.25 -8.72 15.46
CA GLU A 240 -7.06 -9.60 14.60
C GLU A 240 -6.73 -9.32 13.13
N GLY A 241 -6.10 -10.28 12.48
CA GLY A 241 -5.61 -10.18 11.11
C GLY A 241 -4.64 -11.31 10.77
N THR A 242 -3.90 -11.16 9.66
CA THR A 242 -2.91 -12.16 9.21
C THR A 242 -1.49 -11.66 9.41
N LEU A 243 -0.62 -12.50 9.97
CA LEU A 243 0.81 -12.26 10.15
C LEU A 243 1.67 -13.05 9.16
N PHE A 244 2.66 -12.38 8.57
CA PHE A 244 3.77 -12.98 7.82
C PHE A 244 5.07 -12.73 8.59
N ARG A 245 5.86 -13.79 8.81
CA ARG A 245 7.14 -13.80 9.55
C ARG A 245 7.99 -15.02 9.18
#